data_AF-A0A7X8BSU7-F1
#
_entry.id   AF-A0A7X8BSU7-F1
#
_cell.length_a   1.000
_cell.length_b   1.000
_cell.length_c   1.000
_cell.angle_alpha   90.00
_cell.angle_beta   90.00
_cell.angle_gamma   90.00
#
_symmetry.space_group_name_H-M   'P 1'
#
loop_
_entity.id
_entity.type
_entity.pdbx_description
1 polymer ?
#
loop_
_entity_poly.entity_id
_entity_poly.type
_entity_poly.pdbx_seq_one_letter_code
_entity_poly.pdbx_strand_id
1 'polypeptide(L)'
;MKYFTFKTAVAACATALALFVSCETTGDGPEGERPIVTGDFHIAFANGSESISATLVQGVTDLTKGAISPTKGWELESSRTARVFSSADGSTIYSLNYTVGDIEKLTYHGGDLYKQVATIGTATPLGATATRFTKINEQIGSVHYISGQAQYDGDTYTGHKVVASIGILDLSTMTLKEGYNNNIEVVMDQELVEQGYNITRIDAPVLSGDKLYYGAAASKFDASTAKNGVTDKTFTLVVDYNDLSNATVITTDKVKGATNGYRTPTQHVNEAGEILQMVSGVNPETGKNEVHIVKIKDGQYDESFDFNLSEKLSKESKSNGWFYAKNGIGYIPYEDMTTPSKVIGVDPQGRETTSHMWKLARMDFNNGTVVDLNVPDDLWLTQYQNAPVRGNKLYIALAPIGKEGHVYIYDVSSTDPNGTKGASLSGTGADQYFIGIY
;
A
#
# COMPACT_ATOMS: atom_id res chain seq x y z
N MET A 1 53.93 16.29 22.56
CA MET A 1 54.88 15.17 22.64
C MET A 1 54.31 14.05 21.77
N LYS A 2 54.77 13.80 20.53
CA LYS A 2 55.94 12.94 20.16
C LYS A 2 55.99 11.69 21.05
N TYR A 3 55.93 10.46 20.53
CA TYR A 3 56.82 9.90 19.51
C TYR A 3 56.21 8.75 18.69
N PHE A 4 56.55 8.76 17.41
CA PHE A 4 56.68 7.60 16.53
C PHE A 4 57.93 6.80 16.91
N THR A 5 57.89 5.47 16.77
CA THR A 5 59.07 4.69 16.40
C THR A 5 58.71 3.46 15.58
N PHE A 6 59.48 3.28 14.52
CA PHE A 6 59.37 2.27 13.47
C PHE A 6 60.52 1.25 13.60
N LYS A 7 60.39 0.12 12.89
CA LYS A 7 61.36 -0.99 12.65
C LYS A 7 61.27 -2.13 13.67
N THR A 8 61.12 -3.39 13.27
CA THR A 8 62.03 -4.11 12.36
C THR A 8 61.33 -5.31 11.72
N ALA A 9 61.62 -5.55 10.44
CA ALA A 9 61.24 -6.75 9.69
C ALA A 9 62.22 -7.91 9.99
N VAL A 10 61.68 -9.12 10.17
CA VAL A 10 62.44 -10.37 10.00
C VAL A 10 61.56 -11.31 9.16
N ALA A 11 62.07 -11.66 8.00
CA ALA A 11 61.52 -12.69 7.13
C ALA A 11 62.09 -14.06 7.54
N ALA A 12 61.22 -15.06 7.65
CA ALA A 12 61.59 -16.47 7.56
C ALA A 12 60.46 -17.22 6.86
N CYS A 13 60.75 -17.72 5.66
CA CYS A 13 59.91 -18.65 4.93
C CYS A 13 60.05 -20.05 5.55
N ALA A 14 58.94 -20.79 5.69
CA ALA A 14 58.70 -22.03 4.93
C ALA A 14 57.51 -22.86 5.46
N THR A 15 56.77 -23.40 4.49
CA THR A 15 56.01 -24.66 4.49
C THR A 15 54.65 -24.73 5.19
N ALA A 16 53.64 -24.45 4.36
CA ALA A 16 52.31 -25.04 4.26
C ALA A 16 52.04 -26.38 4.98
N LEU A 17 50.95 -26.39 5.75
CA LEU A 17 49.98 -27.49 5.79
C LEU A 17 48.61 -26.86 6.11
N ALA A 18 47.86 -26.51 5.06
CA ALA A 18 46.49 -26.03 5.20
C ALA A 18 45.55 -27.24 5.30
N LEU A 19 44.93 -27.40 6.46
CA LEU A 19 43.76 -28.25 6.64
C LEU A 19 42.58 -27.56 5.95
N PHE A 20 42.14 -28.09 4.82
CA PHE A 20 40.91 -27.67 4.16
C PHE A 20 39.71 -28.09 5.03
N VAL A 21 39.17 -27.14 5.79
CA VAL A 21 37.77 -27.19 6.21
C VAL A 21 36.95 -26.69 5.03
N SER A 22 36.11 -27.59 4.50
CA SER A 22 35.21 -27.37 3.38
C SER A 22 34.27 -26.18 3.63
N CYS A 23 34.60 -25.04 3.04
CA CYS A 23 33.64 -23.98 2.74
C CYS A 23 33.02 -24.34 1.39
N GLU A 24 31.75 -24.74 1.36
CA GLU A 24 31.00 -24.83 0.11
C GLU A 24 30.82 -23.41 -0.45
N THR A 25 31.78 -23.02 -1.28
CA THR A 25 31.68 -21.87 -2.17
C THR A 25 30.81 -22.32 -3.34
N THR A 26 29.56 -21.89 -3.37
CA THR A 26 28.71 -22.05 -4.55
C THR A 26 29.10 -21.02 -5.60
N GLY A 27 30.11 -21.40 -6.39
CA GLY A 27 30.30 -21.10 -7.81
C GLY A 27 30.09 -19.66 -8.29
N ASP A 28 31.20 -18.95 -8.47
CA ASP A 28 31.34 -17.93 -9.51
C ASP A 28 31.39 -18.60 -10.89
N GLY A 29 30.22 -18.97 -11.41
CA GLY A 29 30.04 -19.20 -12.84
C GLY A 29 30.03 -17.87 -13.60
N PRO A 30 30.08 -17.85 -14.94
CA PRO A 30 29.65 -16.67 -15.70
C PRO A 30 28.25 -16.27 -15.21
N GLU A 31 27.83 -15.01 -15.39
CA GLU A 31 26.43 -14.55 -15.24
C GLU A 31 25.51 -15.32 -16.22
N GLY A 32 25.39 -16.63 -16.03
CA GLY A 32 24.35 -17.44 -16.62
C GLY A 32 23.08 -17.06 -15.89
N GLU A 33 22.04 -16.71 -16.65
CA GLU A 33 20.71 -16.42 -16.13
C GLU A 33 20.30 -17.55 -15.19
N ARG A 34 20.37 -17.30 -13.87
CA ARG A 34 19.74 -18.19 -12.90
C ARG A 34 18.27 -18.33 -13.31
N PRO A 35 17.67 -19.52 -13.17
CA PRO A 35 16.26 -19.68 -13.52
C PRO A 35 15.39 -18.72 -12.70
N ILE A 36 14.26 -18.32 -13.28
CA ILE A 36 13.23 -17.59 -12.54
C ILE A 36 12.76 -18.48 -11.38
N VAL A 37 12.69 -17.91 -10.17
CA VAL A 37 12.23 -18.60 -8.97
C VAL A 37 10.77 -18.26 -8.73
N THR A 38 9.98 -19.27 -8.35
CA THR A 38 8.57 -19.14 -7.99
C THR A 38 8.33 -19.66 -6.58
N GLY A 39 7.36 -19.11 -5.87
CA GLY A 39 6.90 -19.61 -4.57
C GLY A 39 7.69 -19.05 -3.38
N ASP A 40 8.69 -18.21 -3.59
CA ASP A 40 9.27 -17.41 -2.50
C ASP A 40 8.33 -16.26 -2.13
N PHE A 41 8.61 -15.62 -1.00
CA PHE A 41 8.00 -14.34 -0.62
C PHE A 41 8.99 -13.22 -0.92
N HIS A 42 8.49 -12.00 -1.06
CA HIS A 42 9.33 -10.80 -1.06
C HIS A 42 8.99 -9.94 0.14
N ILE A 43 10.00 -9.50 0.88
CA ILE A 43 9.82 -8.54 1.96
C ILE A 43 10.33 -7.20 1.49
N ALA A 44 9.46 -6.18 1.59
CA ALA A 44 9.85 -4.82 1.28
C ALA A 44 10.15 -4.02 2.55
N PHE A 45 11.18 -3.20 2.45
CA PHE A 45 11.64 -2.31 3.50
C PHE A 45 11.81 -0.90 2.96
N ALA A 46 11.27 0.09 3.67
CA ALA A 46 11.46 1.50 3.40
C ALA A 46 12.53 2.07 4.32
N ASN A 47 13.50 2.78 3.74
CA ASN A 47 14.45 3.61 4.46
C ASN A 47 14.08 5.07 4.21
N GLY A 48 13.52 5.72 5.23
CA GLY A 48 12.96 7.06 5.14
C GLY A 48 11.43 7.06 5.10
N SER A 49 10.80 7.89 5.94
CA SER A 49 9.37 8.27 5.84
C SER A 49 9.16 9.57 5.06
N GLU A 50 10.24 10.29 4.76
CA GLU A 50 10.24 11.62 4.16
C GLU A 50 10.07 11.65 2.63
N SER A 51 10.37 12.81 2.04
CA SER A 51 10.22 13.10 0.62
C SER A 51 11.17 12.41 -0.32
N ILE A 52 12.25 11.87 0.21
CA ILE A 52 13.20 11.03 -0.50
C ILE A 52 13.34 9.78 0.37
N SER A 53 13.09 8.62 -0.21
CA SER A 53 13.21 7.35 0.49
C SER A 53 13.60 6.24 -0.47
N ALA A 54 14.41 5.32 0.04
CA ALA A 54 14.79 4.10 -0.67
C ALA A 54 13.84 2.96 -0.29
N THR A 55 13.59 2.07 -1.24
CA THR A 55 12.82 0.84 -0.99
C THR A 55 13.63 -0.36 -1.43
N LEU A 56 13.88 -1.27 -0.49
CA LEU A 56 14.57 -2.53 -0.73
C LEU A 56 13.58 -3.68 -0.75
N VAL A 57 13.77 -4.64 -1.65
CA VAL A 57 13.04 -5.91 -1.67
C VAL A 57 13.99 -7.10 -1.53
N GLN A 58 13.66 -8.03 -0.64
CA GLN A 58 14.45 -9.23 -0.37
C GLN A 58 13.61 -10.49 -0.60
N GLY A 59 14.13 -11.46 -1.36
CA GLY A 59 13.49 -12.75 -1.55
C GLY A 59 13.70 -13.67 -0.34
N VAL A 60 12.63 -14.34 0.10
CA VAL A 60 12.62 -15.21 1.29
C VAL A 60 11.76 -16.45 1.05
N THR A 61 12.40 -17.62 1.06
CA THR A 61 11.71 -18.91 0.82
C THR A 61 10.84 -19.37 1.99
N ASP A 62 11.27 -19.10 3.23
CA ASP A 62 10.57 -19.58 4.44
C ASP A 62 10.47 -18.48 5.50
N LEU A 63 9.27 -17.92 5.65
CA LEU A 63 8.97 -16.88 6.63
C LEU A 63 8.80 -17.40 8.06
N THR A 64 8.81 -18.72 8.28
CA THR A 64 8.59 -19.31 9.62
C THR A 64 9.84 -19.32 10.48
N LYS A 65 11.01 -19.06 9.91
CA LYS A 65 12.30 -19.15 10.61
C LYS A 65 13.37 -18.28 9.96
N GLY A 66 14.48 -18.10 10.66
CA GLY A 66 15.61 -17.31 10.18
C GLY A 66 15.52 -15.84 10.59
N ALA A 67 16.40 -15.02 10.00
CA ALA A 67 16.52 -13.60 10.27
C ALA A 67 16.54 -12.82 8.97
N ILE A 68 15.77 -11.74 8.93
CA ILE A 68 15.57 -10.86 7.77
C ILE A 68 16.09 -9.48 8.16
N SER A 69 16.82 -8.85 7.25
CA SER A 69 17.54 -7.60 7.51
C SER A 69 17.55 -6.72 6.28
N PRO A 70 17.34 -5.39 6.43
CA PRO A 70 17.40 -4.44 5.33
C PRO A 70 18.83 -4.15 4.83
N THR A 71 19.82 -4.88 5.31
CA THR A 71 21.20 -4.82 4.79
C THR A 71 21.40 -5.64 3.51
N LYS A 72 20.35 -6.32 3.06
CA LYS A 72 20.28 -7.19 1.90
C LYS A 72 19.06 -6.84 1.06
N GLY A 73 19.10 -7.23 -0.21
CA GLY A 73 18.00 -7.05 -1.15
C GLY A 73 18.35 -6.15 -2.33
N TRP A 74 17.35 -5.96 -3.18
CA TRP A 74 17.41 -5.14 -4.39
C TRP A 74 16.75 -3.78 -4.14
N GLU A 75 17.43 -2.70 -4.49
CA GLU A 75 16.88 -1.34 -4.40
C GLU A 75 16.00 -1.04 -5.62
N LEU A 76 14.73 -0.74 -5.36
CA LEU A 76 13.76 -0.37 -6.40
C LEU A 76 13.97 1.07 -6.85
N GLU A 77 13.67 1.36 -8.11
CA GLU A 77 13.72 2.72 -8.64
C GLU A 77 12.64 3.58 -7.97
N SER A 78 13.07 4.57 -7.17
CA SER A 78 12.16 5.28 -6.27
C SER A 78 12.67 6.67 -5.92
N SER A 79 11.89 7.71 -6.26
CA SER A 79 12.07 9.06 -5.72
C SER A 79 11.33 9.26 -4.39
N ARG A 80 10.35 8.39 -4.09
CA ARG A 80 9.61 8.26 -2.81
C ARG A 80 9.24 6.80 -2.61
N THR A 81 9.07 6.37 -1.35
CA THR A 81 8.75 4.99 -0.96
C THR A 81 7.91 4.30 -2.02
N ALA A 82 8.54 3.31 -2.67
CA ALA A 82 8.03 2.69 -3.87
C ALA A 82 6.70 1.99 -3.57
N ARG A 83 5.81 1.97 -4.56
CA ARG A 83 4.60 1.17 -4.47
C ARG A 83 4.83 -0.16 -5.16
N VAL A 84 4.77 -1.24 -4.40
CA VAL A 84 5.22 -2.57 -4.84
C VAL A 84 4.03 -3.50 -5.01
N PHE A 85 4.09 -4.36 -6.02
CA PHE A 85 3.15 -5.45 -6.26
C PHE A 85 3.90 -6.70 -6.73
N SER A 86 3.37 -7.89 -6.44
CA SER A 86 3.92 -9.17 -6.91
C SER A 86 2.93 -9.90 -7.83
N SER A 87 3.47 -10.79 -8.68
CA SER A 87 2.69 -11.87 -9.27
C SER A 87 2.31 -12.90 -8.19
N ALA A 88 1.20 -13.62 -8.38
CA ALA A 88 0.71 -14.59 -7.40
C ALA A 88 1.73 -15.72 -7.09
N ASP A 89 2.60 -16.03 -8.04
CA ASP A 89 3.66 -17.02 -7.89
C ASP A 89 4.99 -16.47 -7.35
N GLY A 90 5.08 -15.17 -7.04
CA GLY A 90 6.32 -14.53 -6.53
C GLY A 90 7.48 -14.52 -7.54
N SER A 91 7.21 -14.72 -8.83
CA SER A 91 8.25 -14.68 -9.87
C SER A 91 8.58 -13.28 -10.35
N THR A 92 7.65 -12.34 -10.15
CA THR A 92 7.71 -11.01 -10.73
C THR A 92 7.33 -9.94 -9.71
N ILE A 93 8.11 -8.87 -9.65
CA ILE A 93 7.81 -7.64 -8.92
C ILE A 93 7.50 -6.51 -9.90
N TYR A 94 6.50 -5.70 -9.56
CA TYR A 94 6.19 -4.44 -10.20
C TYR A 94 6.36 -3.32 -9.20
N SER A 95 6.97 -2.22 -9.62
CA SER A 95 7.23 -1.08 -8.74
C SER A 95 6.95 0.24 -9.46
N LEU A 96 6.26 1.15 -8.78
CA LEU A 96 6.02 2.52 -9.26
C LEU A 96 7.05 3.48 -8.65
N ASN A 97 7.78 4.19 -9.50
CA ASN A 97 8.53 5.39 -9.14
C ASN A 97 7.57 6.60 -9.09
N TYR A 98 6.95 6.80 -7.93
CA TYR A 98 5.93 7.83 -7.73
C TYR A 98 6.52 9.24 -7.92
N THR A 99 5.77 10.18 -8.51
CA THR A 99 6.21 11.53 -8.93
C THR A 99 7.03 11.60 -10.22
N VAL A 100 7.51 10.45 -10.72
CA VAL A 100 8.06 10.32 -12.09
C VAL A 100 7.01 9.71 -13.01
N GLY A 101 6.34 8.64 -12.54
CA GLY A 101 5.31 7.92 -13.31
C GLY A 101 5.85 6.72 -14.07
N ASP A 102 7.06 6.26 -13.76
CA ASP A 102 7.65 5.06 -14.35
C ASP A 102 7.26 3.81 -13.54
N ILE A 103 6.91 2.73 -14.25
CA ILE A 103 6.60 1.43 -13.66
C ILE A 103 7.61 0.42 -14.20
N GLU A 104 8.42 -0.13 -13.30
CA GLU A 104 9.38 -1.20 -13.61
C GLU A 104 8.78 -2.58 -13.37
N LYS A 105 9.24 -3.57 -14.13
CA LYS A 105 8.94 -5.00 -13.99
C LYS A 105 10.25 -5.76 -13.82
N LEU A 106 10.36 -6.49 -12.71
CA LEU A 106 11.54 -7.29 -12.38
C LEU A 106 11.19 -8.77 -12.27
N THR A 107 12.00 -9.65 -12.86
CA THR A 107 11.93 -11.09 -12.60
C THR A 107 12.85 -11.46 -11.44
N TYR A 108 12.40 -12.38 -10.60
CA TYR A 108 13.13 -12.85 -9.43
C TYR A 108 13.90 -14.14 -9.74
N HIS A 109 15.16 -14.18 -9.32
CA HIS A 109 16.12 -15.26 -9.64
C HIS A 109 16.79 -15.87 -8.39
N GLY A 110 16.19 -15.66 -7.22
CA GLY A 110 16.65 -16.22 -5.95
C GLY A 110 17.49 -15.25 -5.10
N GLY A 111 17.24 -15.23 -3.78
CA GLY A 111 17.96 -14.40 -2.82
C GLY A 111 17.73 -12.91 -3.04
N ASP A 112 18.80 -12.18 -3.33
CA ASP A 112 18.75 -10.74 -3.61
C ASP A 112 18.81 -10.43 -5.13
N LEU A 113 18.73 -11.46 -5.99
CA LEU A 113 18.89 -11.31 -7.43
C LEU A 113 17.54 -11.05 -8.13
N TYR A 114 17.42 -9.84 -8.67
CA TYR A 114 16.30 -9.41 -9.51
C TYR A 114 16.86 -8.89 -10.83
N LYS A 115 16.09 -9.07 -11.92
CA LYS A 115 16.44 -8.56 -13.24
C LYS A 115 15.29 -7.72 -13.76
N GLN A 116 15.53 -6.44 -14.00
CA GLN A 116 14.57 -5.60 -14.69
C GLN A 116 14.42 -6.10 -16.14
N VAL A 117 13.20 -6.47 -16.51
CA VAL A 117 12.87 -7.02 -17.83
C VAL A 117 12.06 -6.06 -18.68
N ALA A 118 11.43 -5.05 -18.08
CA ALA A 118 10.71 -4.00 -18.78
C ALA A 118 10.46 -2.78 -17.86
N THR A 119 10.26 -1.63 -18.47
CA THR A 119 9.80 -0.40 -17.82
C THR A 119 8.85 0.34 -18.76
N ILE A 120 7.86 1.02 -18.20
CA ILE A 120 6.97 1.93 -18.94
C ILE A 120 6.88 3.28 -18.24
N GLY A 121 7.08 4.35 -19.01
CA GLY A 121 6.77 5.71 -18.57
C GLY A 121 5.31 6.07 -18.85
N THR A 122 4.56 6.38 -17.79
CA THR A 122 3.12 6.64 -17.88
C THR A 122 2.77 8.13 -17.88
N ALA A 123 3.72 8.99 -17.57
CA ALA A 123 3.48 10.42 -17.40
C ALA A 123 3.06 11.12 -18.69
N THR A 124 3.71 10.84 -19.82
CA THR A 124 3.35 11.43 -21.11
C THR A 124 1.99 10.93 -21.61
N PRO A 125 1.69 9.61 -21.65
CA PRO A 125 0.38 9.12 -22.06
C PRO A 125 -0.78 9.66 -21.21
N LEU A 126 -0.57 9.79 -19.89
CA LEU A 126 -1.63 10.18 -18.94
C LEU A 126 -1.61 11.66 -18.54
N GLY A 127 -0.67 12.44 -19.07
CA GLY A 127 -0.57 13.88 -18.82
C GLY A 127 -0.25 14.28 -17.37
N ALA A 128 0.27 13.36 -16.55
CA ALA A 128 0.54 13.60 -15.13
C ALA A 128 1.73 12.77 -14.63
N THR A 129 2.63 13.36 -13.86
CA THR A 129 3.78 12.65 -13.26
C THR A 129 3.46 12.02 -11.91
N ALA A 130 2.44 12.52 -11.22
CA ALA A 130 1.97 11.98 -9.94
C ALA A 130 0.89 10.91 -10.11
N THR A 131 1.02 10.07 -11.15
CA THR A 131 0.14 8.91 -11.35
C THR A 131 0.32 7.90 -10.22
N ARG A 132 -0.73 7.11 -10.02
CA ARG A 132 -0.75 5.97 -9.12
C ARG A 132 -0.91 4.70 -9.94
N PHE A 133 -0.41 3.61 -9.40
CA PHE A 133 -0.48 2.29 -10.00
C PHE A 133 -1.10 1.32 -9.01
N THR A 134 -1.97 0.44 -9.50
CA THR A 134 -2.51 -0.67 -8.72
C THR A 134 -2.64 -1.89 -9.63
N LYS A 135 -2.01 -3.00 -9.23
CA LYS A 135 -2.25 -4.30 -9.85
C LYS A 135 -3.68 -4.74 -9.51
N ILE A 136 -4.50 -4.97 -10.54
CA ILE A 136 -5.90 -5.41 -10.38
C ILE A 136 -5.96 -6.94 -10.28
N ASN A 137 -5.23 -7.62 -11.17
CA ASN A 137 -5.10 -9.07 -11.22
C ASN A 137 -3.76 -9.45 -11.91
N GLU A 138 -3.56 -10.72 -12.25
CA GLU A 138 -2.31 -11.19 -12.88
C GLU A 138 -2.08 -10.67 -14.30
N GLN A 139 -3.13 -10.19 -14.98
CA GLN A 139 -3.07 -9.75 -16.37
C GLN A 139 -2.91 -8.24 -16.49
N ILE A 140 -3.58 -7.49 -15.61
CA ILE A 140 -3.69 -6.03 -15.75
C ILE A 140 -3.46 -5.27 -14.45
N GLY A 141 -2.99 -4.05 -14.62
CA GLY A 141 -3.05 -3.01 -13.59
C GLY A 141 -3.75 -1.76 -14.09
N SER A 142 -4.13 -0.87 -13.17
CA SER A 142 -4.63 0.46 -13.49
C SER A 142 -3.59 1.50 -13.13
N VAL A 143 -3.32 2.41 -14.06
CA VAL A 143 -2.56 3.63 -13.84
C VAL A 143 -3.52 4.80 -13.87
N HIS A 144 -3.54 5.61 -12.82
CA HIS A 144 -4.60 6.59 -12.61
C HIS A 144 -4.14 7.87 -11.93
N TYR A 145 -4.80 8.97 -12.28
CA TYR A 145 -4.65 10.28 -11.68
C TYR A 145 -6.00 11.01 -11.75
N ILE A 146 -6.22 11.98 -10.85
CA ILE A 146 -7.41 12.83 -10.88
C ILE A 146 -7.02 14.22 -10.39
N SER A 147 -7.69 15.23 -10.94
CA SER A 147 -7.58 16.61 -10.50
C SER A 147 -8.94 17.30 -10.57
N GLY A 148 -9.18 18.22 -9.64
CA GLY A 148 -10.34 19.10 -9.64
C GLY A 148 -9.89 20.56 -9.77
N GLN A 149 -10.58 21.32 -10.60
CA GLN A 149 -10.36 22.76 -10.74
C GLN A 149 -11.67 23.51 -10.51
N ALA A 150 -11.67 24.43 -9.55
CA ALA A 150 -12.78 25.36 -9.32
C ALA A 150 -13.08 26.16 -10.60
N GLN A 151 -14.36 26.29 -10.92
CA GLN A 151 -14.88 27.01 -12.08
C GLN A 151 -15.62 28.27 -11.61
N TYR A 152 -15.52 29.32 -12.42
CA TYR A 152 -16.11 30.62 -12.14
C TYR A 152 -16.74 31.21 -13.39
N ASP A 153 -17.90 31.85 -13.22
CA ASP A 153 -18.49 32.79 -14.18
C ASP A 153 -18.35 34.21 -13.61
N GLY A 154 -17.39 34.98 -14.13
CA GLY A 154 -16.90 36.19 -13.47
C GLY A 154 -16.30 35.86 -12.10
N ASP A 155 -16.83 36.47 -11.05
CA ASP A 155 -16.45 36.20 -9.65
C ASP A 155 -17.35 35.15 -8.97
N THR A 156 -18.34 34.61 -9.69
CA THR A 156 -19.29 33.64 -9.13
C THR A 156 -18.77 32.24 -9.30
N TYR A 157 -18.56 31.53 -8.19
CA TYR A 157 -18.20 30.12 -8.21
C TYR A 157 -19.35 29.28 -8.78
N THR A 158 -19.05 28.41 -9.76
CA THR A 158 -20.04 27.58 -10.45
C THR A 158 -19.86 26.08 -10.24
N GLY A 159 -18.80 25.66 -9.52
CA GLY A 159 -18.53 24.25 -9.28
C GLY A 159 -17.07 23.86 -9.46
N HIS A 160 -16.79 22.56 -9.50
CA HIS A 160 -15.51 22.03 -9.94
C HIS A 160 -15.65 21.26 -11.24
N LYS A 161 -14.70 21.48 -12.15
CA LYS A 161 -14.44 20.55 -13.23
C LYS A 161 -13.46 19.50 -12.72
N VAL A 162 -13.91 18.24 -12.64
CA VAL A 162 -13.08 17.12 -12.19
C VAL A 162 -12.71 16.28 -13.40
N VAL A 163 -11.41 16.06 -13.58
CA VAL A 163 -10.84 15.33 -14.72
C VAL A 163 -9.94 14.22 -14.22
N ALA A 164 -10.18 13.01 -14.72
CA ALA A 164 -9.36 11.83 -14.47
C ALA A 164 -8.48 11.50 -15.68
N SER A 165 -7.30 10.94 -15.38
CA SER A 165 -6.45 10.27 -16.35
C SER A 165 -6.37 8.80 -15.97
N ILE A 166 -6.78 7.89 -16.85
CA ILE A 166 -6.84 6.46 -16.58
C ILE A 166 -6.29 5.68 -17.77
N GLY A 167 -5.42 4.72 -17.47
CA GLY A 167 -4.94 3.71 -18.42
C GLY A 167 -4.94 2.33 -17.78
N ILE A 168 -5.20 1.31 -18.60
CA ILE A 168 -5.06 -0.10 -18.21
C ILE A 168 -3.73 -0.61 -18.72
N LEU A 169 -2.85 -0.97 -17.79
CA LEU A 169 -1.55 -1.55 -18.10
C LEU A 169 -1.71 -3.05 -18.31
N ASP A 170 -1.27 -3.56 -19.46
CA ASP A 170 -1.03 -4.99 -19.64
C ASP A 170 0.29 -5.37 -18.95
N LEU A 171 0.22 -6.23 -17.93
CA LEU A 171 1.39 -6.58 -17.12
C LEU A 171 2.34 -7.54 -17.85
N SER A 172 1.88 -8.22 -18.92
CA SER A 172 2.72 -9.13 -19.69
C SER A 172 3.65 -8.36 -20.62
N THR A 173 3.10 -7.42 -21.40
CA THR A 173 3.83 -6.61 -22.39
C THR A 173 4.37 -5.31 -21.82
N MET A 174 3.90 -4.89 -20.64
CA MET A 174 4.19 -3.58 -20.04
C MET A 174 3.80 -2.41 -20.96
N THR A 175 2.61 -2.50 -21.57
CA THR A 175 2.05 -1.44 -22.43
C THR A 175 0.66 -1.03 -21.94
N LEU A 176 0.32 0.25 -22.05
CA LEU A 176 -1.06 0.69 -21.87
C LEU A 176 -1.93 0.15 -23.01
N LYS A 177 -3.08 -0.44 -22.68
CA LYS A 177 -4.08 -0.85 -23.66
C LYS A 177 -4.64 0.36 -24.41
N GLU A 178 -5.06 0.14 -25.65
CA GLU A 178 -5.80 1.16 -26.41
C GLU A 178 -7.03 1.64 -25.62
N GLY A 179 -7.36 2.93 -25.76
CA GLY A 179 -8.45 3.56 -25.02
C GLY A 179 -8.05 4.22 -23.69
N TYR A 180 -6.76 4.21 -23.30
CA TYR A 180 -6.29 5.09 -22.22
C TYR A 180 -6.63 6.56 -22.55
N ASN A 181 -6.95 7.35 -21.52
CA ASN A 181 -7.40 8.72 -21.69
C ASN A 181 -6.90 9.59 -20.53
N ASN A 182 -6.43 10.80 -20.83
CA ASN A 182 -5.92 11.78 -19.87
C ASN A 182 -6.86 12.96 -19.60
N ASN A 183 -8.05 12.92 -20.19
CA ASN A 183 -9.06 13.97 -20.11
C ASN A 183 -10.47 13.36 -20.00
N ILE A 184 -10.65 12.47 -19.02
CA ILE A 184 -11.94 11.86 -18.71
C ILE A 184 -12.68 12.81 -17.77
N GLU A 185 -13.75 13.45 -18.25
CA GLU A 185 -14.59 14.28 -17.39
C GLU A 185 -15.40 13.39 -16.44
N VAL A 186 -15.28 13.65 -15.14
CA VAL A 186 -16.00 12.90 -14.12
C VAL A 186 -17.39 13.50 -13.93
N VAL A 187 -18.41 12.72 -14.25
CA VAL A 187 -19.81 13.13 -14.09
C VAL A 187 -20.24 12.92 -12.64
N MET A 188 -20.56 14.01 -11.98
CA MET A 188 -21.14 14.05 -10.63
C MET A 188 -22.53 14.69 -10.68
N ASP A 189 -23.33 14.43 -9.66
CA ASP A 189 -24.60 15.13 -9.47
C ASP A 189 -24.39 16.65 -9.42
N GLN A 190 -25.20 17.41 -10.16
CA GLN A 190 -25.06 18.86 -10.29
C GLN A 190 -25.19 19.57 -8.94
N GLU A 191 -26.06 19.10 -8.05
CA GLU A 191 -26.22 19.68 -6.72
C GLU A 191 -24.92 19.54 -5.91
N LEU A 192 -24.23 18.39 -6.02
CA LEU A 192 -22.94 18.19 -5.36
C LEU A 192 -21.86 19.12 -5.95
N VAL A 193 -21.85 19.30 -7.27
CA VAL A 193 -20.91 20.21 -7.95
C VAL A 193 -21.10 21.65 -7.46
N GLU A 194 -22.36 22.12 -7.43
CA GLU A 194 -22.73 23.47 -6.98
C GLU A 194 -22.43 23.69 -5.48
N GLN A 195 -22.61 22.65 -4.66
CA GLN A 195 -22.26 22.69 -3.23
C GLN A 195 -20.75 22.64 -2.95
N GLY A 196 -19.92 22.46 -3.98
CA GLY A 196 -18.47 22.50 -3.85
C GLY A 196 -17.78 21.14 -3.68
N TYR A 197 -18.51 20.02 -3.80
CA TYR A 197 -17.88 18.72 -3.71
C TYR A 197 -16.95 18.47 -4.91
N ASN A 198 -15.77 17.97 -4.61
CA ASN A 198 -14.79 17.58 -5.62
C ASN A 198 -13.95 16.39 -5.13
N ILE A 199 -13.54 15.54 -6.06
CA ILE A 199 -12.62 14.43 -5.79
C ILE A 199 -11.19 14.93 -5.99
N THR A 200 -10.38 14.80 -4.94
CA THR A 200 -8.99 15.28 -4.92
C THR A 200 -7.97 14.15 -5.12
N ARG A 201 -8.40 12.89 -4.91
CA ARG A 201 -7.58 11.70 -5.12
C ARG A 201 -8.46 10.50 -5.40
N ILE A 202 -7.98 9.62 -6.28
CA ILE A 202 -8.50 8.26 -6.47
C ILE A 202 -7.39 7.24 -6.26
N ASP A 203 -7.74 6.07 -5.74
CA ASP A 203 -6.78 4.99 -5.48
C ASP A 203 -7.46 3.62 -5.29
N ALA A 204 -6.62 2.59 -5.15
CA ALA A 204 -6.95 1.21 -4.82
C ALA A 204 -8.08 0.60 -5.68
N PRO A 205 -8.08 0.77 -7.02
CA PRO A 205 -9.15 0.27 -7.86
C PRO A 205 -9.35 -1.24 -7.76
N VAL A 206 -10.62 -1.66 -7.89
CA VAL A 206 -11.00 -3.05 -8.11
C VAL A 206 -11.87 -3.16 -9.36
N LEU A 207 -11.77 -4.30 -10.05
CA LEU A 207 -12.64 -4.66 -11.17
C LEU A 207 -13.76 -5.57 -10.66
N SER A 208 -15.00 -5.14 -10.80
CA SER A 208 -16.18 -5.99 -10.56
C SER A 208 -17.13 -5.88 -11.75
N GLY A 209 -17.51 -7.03 -12.32
CA GLY A 209 -18.21 -7.07 -13.59
C GLY A 209 -17.39 -6.40 -14.70
N ASP A 210 -18.00 -5.42 -15.36
CA ASP A 210 -17.41 -4.61 -16.43
C ASP A 210 -17.02 -3.20 -15.98
N LYS A 211 -16.90 -2.97 -14.67
CA LYS A 211 -16.62 -1.65 -14.09
C LYS A 211 -15.43 -1.67 -13.14
N LEU A 212 -14.66 -0.60 -13.19
CA LEU A 212 -13.62 -0.26 -12.23
C LEU A 212 -14.20 0.66 -11.16
N TYR A 213 -13.93 0.35 -9.90
CA TYR A 213 -14.34 1.16 -8.76
C TYR A 213 -13.09 1.66 -8.09
N TYR A 214 -12.93 2.98 -7.95
CA TYR A 214 -11.79 3.60 -7.27
C TYR A 214 -12.27 4.25 -5.97
N GLY A 215 -11.58 3.94 -4.88
CA GLY A 215 -11.74 4.69 -3.64
C GLY A 215 -11.34 6.14 -3.87
N ALA A 216 -12.06 7.09 -3.28
CA ALA A 216 -11.90 8.51 -3.47
C ALA A 216 -11.62 9.25 -2.15
N ALA A 217 -10.75 10.27 -2.21
CA ALA A 217 -10.74 11.37 -1.27
C ALA A 217 -11.59 12.49 -1.87
N ALA A 218 -12.62 12.90 -1.15
CA ALA A 218 -13.44 14.05 -1.53
C ALA A 218 -13.25 15.20 -0.55
N SER A 219 -13.50 16.41 -1.04
CA SER A 219 -13.51 17.63 -0.23
C SER A 219 -14.67 18.50 -0.63
N LYS A 220 -15.12 19.36 0.30
CA LYS A 220 -16.12 20.39 0.01
C LYS A 220 -15.42 21.75 -0.03
N PHE A 221 -15.30 22.32 -1.22
CA PHE A 221 -14.63 23.60 -1.43
C PHE A 221 -15.49 24.77 -0.98
N ASP A 222 -14.92 25.65 -0.17
CA ASP A 222 -15.53 26.91 0.23
C ASP A 222 -14.94 28.05 -0.63
N ALA A 223 -15.77 28.55 -1.56
CA ALA A 223 -15.39 29.64 -2.46
C ALA A 223 -15.10 30.96 -1.76
N SER A 224 -15.63 31.20 -0.55
CA SER A 224 -15.38 32.42 0.21
C SER A 224 -13.98 32.46 0.83
N THR A 225 -13.42 31.28 1.13
CA THR A 225 -12.09 31.15 1.74
C THR A 225 -11.05 30.55 0.80
N ALA A 226 -11.47 30.06 -0.37
CA ALA A 226 -10.67 29.31 -1.33
C ALA A 226 -9.98 28.08 -0.71
N LYS A 227 -10.68 27.39 0.21
CA LYS A 227 -10.14 26.23 0.94
C LYS A 227 -11.05 25.02 0.81
N ASN A 228 -10.41 23.84 0.82
CA ASN A 228 -11.10 22.56 0.94
C ASN A 228 -11.42 22.27 2.40
N GLY A 229 -12.69 21.99 2.68
CA GLY A 229 -13.20 21.49 3.95
C GLY A 229 -13.38 19.97 3.97
N VAL A 230 -13.77 19.46 5.14
CA VAL A 230 -14.10 18.05 5.37
C VAL A 230 -15.36 17.68 4.59
N THR A 231 -15.36 16.50 3.95
CA THR A 231 -16.56 15.93 3.33
C THR A 231 -17.48 15.30 4.38
N ASP A 232 -18.78 15.48 4.23
CA ASP A 232 -19.84 14.88 5.03
C ASP A 232 -20.54 13.71 4.32
N LYS A 233 -19.97 13.23 3.21
CA LYS A 233 -20.42 12.07 2.45
C LYS A 233 -19.23 11.21 2.03
N THR A 234 -19.51 9.96 1.68
CA THR A 234 -18.53 9.03 1.11
C THR A 234 -18.69 8.96 -0.41
N PHE A 235 -17.57 8.91 -1.13
CA PHE A 235 -17.51 8.93 -2.59
C PHE A 235 -16.76 7.72 -3.13
N THR A 236 -17.19 7.19 -4.27
CA THR A 236 -16.46 6.20 -5.09
C THR A 236 -16.59 6.59 -6.55
N LEU A 237 -15.46 6.60 -7.27
CA LEU A 237 -15.45 6.80 -8.71
C LEU A 237 -15.69 5.45 -9.40
N VAL A 238 -16.60 5.43 -10.37
CA VAL A 238 -16.96 4.26 -11.18
C VAL A 238 -16.61 4.56 -12.64
N VAL A 239 -15.89 3.64 -13.28
CA VAL A 239 -15.46 3.78 -14.67
C VAL A 239 -15.76 2.51 -15.44
N ASP A 240 -16.32 2.62 -16.64
CA ASP A 240 -16.57 1.45 -17.49
C ASP A 240 -15.23 0.88 -17.98
N TYR A 241 -14.97 -0.39 -17.70
CA TYR A 241 -13.68 -1.04 -18.02
C TYR A 241 -13.43 -1.10 -19.53
N ASN A 242 -14.49 -1.31 -20.32
CA ASN A 242 -14.42 -1.41 -21.78
C ASN A 242 -14.47 -0.03 -22.47
N ASP A 243 -14.84 1.03 -21.75
CA ASP A 243 -14.87 2.41 -22.23
C ASP A 243 -14.48 3.37 -21.09
N LEU A 244 -13.18 3.64 -20.98
CA LEU A 244 -12.65 4.47 -19.91
C LEU A 244 -13.12 5.93 -19.95
N SER A 245 -13.83 6.36 -21.01
CA SER A 245 -14.37 7.72 -21.11
C SER A 245 -15.64 7.93 -20.27
N ASN A 246 -16.30 6.85 -19.85
CA ASN A 246 -17.48 6.93 -18.99
C ASN A 246 -17.10 6.83 -17.51
N ALA A 247 -16.95 7.99 -16.85
CA ALA A 247 -16.64 8.08 -15.44
C ALA A 247 -17.77 8.78 -14.66
N THR A 248 -18.35 8.07 -13.70
CA THR A 248 -19.41 8.57 -12.83
C THR A 248 -19.07 8.37 -11.37
N VAL A 249 -19.82 9.00 -10.47
CA VAL A 249 -19.58 8.92 -9.03
C VAL A 249 -20.81 8.36 -8.33
N ILE A 250 -20.60 7.42 -7.42
CA ILE A 250 -21.60 6.97 -6.46
C ILE A 250 -21.27 7.50 -5.07
N THR A 251 -22.30 7.81 -4.31
CA THR A 251 -22.18 8.39 -2.96
C THR A 251 -23.06 7.68 -1.95
N THR A 252 -22.70 7.75 -0.67
CA THR A 252 -23.59 7.39 0.44
C THR A 252 -23.41 8.36 1.61
N ASP A 253 -24.51 8.61 2.31
CA ASP A 253 -24.58 9.45 3.51
C ASP A 253 -24.48 8.64 4.80
N LYS A 254 -24.58 7.30 4.69
CA LYS A 254 -24.60 6.36 5.82
C LYS A 254 -23.30 6.41 6.63
N VAL A 255 -22.19 6.54 5.93
CA VAL A 255 -20.85 6.66 6.51
C VAL A 255 -20.12 7.82 5.86
N LYS A 256 -19.19 8.42 6.59
CA LYS A 256 -18.49 9.66 6.18
C LYS A 256 -17.00 9.45 6.27
N GLY A 257 -16.30 9.73 5.19
CA GLY A 257 -14.85 9.60 5.17
C GLY A 257 -14.31 9.33 3.78
N ALA A 258 -13.00 9.09 3.74
CA ALA A 258 -12.29 8.77 2.53
C ALA A 258 -12.24 7.26 2.30
N THR A 259 -12.28 6.86 1.03
CA THR A 259 -12.22 5.45 0.60
C THR A 259 -10.94 5.12 -0.17
N ASN A 260 -10.09 6.12 -0.47
CA ASN A 260 -8.86 5.93 -1.23
C ASN A 260 -7.67 5.41 -0.41
N GLY A 261 -7.68 5.54 0.92
CA GLY A 261 -6.57 5.12 1.79
C GLY A 261 -5.24 5.82 1.47
N TYR A 262 -4.11 5.12 1.63
CA TYR A 262 -2.79 5.69 1.34
C TYR A 262 -1.88 4.82 0.47
N ARG A 263 -1.58 3.59 0.89
CA ARG A 263 -0.79 2.60 0.12
C ARG A 263 -1.34 1.19 0.26
N THR A 264 -1.89 0.86 1.42
CA THR A 264 -2.71 -0.33 1.64
C THR A 264 -3.97 -0.29 0.77
N PRO A 265 -4.39 -1.41 0.15
CA PRO A 265 -5.69 -1.52 -0.51
C PRO A 265 -6.83 -1.20 0.45
N THR A 266 -7.83 -0.46 0.00
CA THR A 266 -9.01 -0.12 0.81
C THR A 266 -10.25 -0.90 0.43
N GLN A 267 -10.22 -1.61 -0.68
CA GLN A 267 -11.36 -2.34 -1.20
C GLN A 267 -10.96 -3.64 -1.87
N HIS A 268 -11.84 -4.63 -1.77
CA HIS A 268 -11.63 -5.98 -2.26
C HIS A 268 -12.94 -6.54 -2.81
N VAL A 269 -12.85 -7.34 -3.87
CA VAL A 269 -14.00 -8.08 -4.40
C VAL A 269 -14.08 -9.42 -3.67
N ASN A 270 -15.23 -9.71 -3.06
CA ASN A 270 -15.46 -10.99 -2.40
C ASN A 270 -15.86 -12.08 -3.42
N GLU A 271 -16.02 -13.31 -2.94
CA GLU A 271 -16.37 -14.47 -3.77
C GLU A 271 -17.76 -14.37 -4.42
N ALA A 272 -18.61 -13.44 -3.96
CA ALA A 272 -19.92 -13.15 -4.56
C ALA A 272 -19.86 -12.01 -5.60
N GLY A 273 -18.69 -11.43 -5.87
CA GLY A 273 -18.53 -10.28 -6.78
C GLY A 273 -18.89 -8.93 -6.16
N GLU A 274 -19.21 -8.89 -4.87
CA GLU A 274 -19.51 -7.66 -4.15
C GLU A 274 -18.20 -6.99 -3.72
N ILE A 275 -18.17 -5.66 -3.68
CA ILE A 275 -16.99 -4.91 -3.24
C ILE A 275 -17.16 -4.59 -1.77
N LEU A 276 -16.21 -5.02 -0.95
CA LEU A 276 -16.07 -4.61 0.44
C LEU A 276 -15.12 -3.41 0.46
N GLN A 277 -15.59 -2.24 0.86
CA GLN A 277 -14.84 -0.99 0.81
C GLN A 277 -14.71 -0.36 2.19
N MET A 278 -13.49 0.02 2.54
CA MET A 278 -13.18 0.74 3.77
C MET A 278 -13.51 2.22 3.64
N VAL A 279 -14.15 2.77 4.66
CA VAL A 279 -14.33 4.20 4.87
C VAL A 279 -13.65 4.58 6.17
N SER A 280 -12.72 5.54 6.12
CA SER A 280 -12.11 6.10 7.34
C SER A 280 -12.37 7.60 7.39
N GLY A 281 -12.96 8.08 8.47
CA GLY A 281 -13.35 9.47 8.62
C GLY A 281 -13.79 9.81 10.04
N VAL A 282 -14.31 11.03 10.22
CA VAL A 282 -14.77 11.52 11.51
C VAL A 282 -16.29 11.45 11.56
N ASN A 283 -16.82 10.80 12.60
CA ASN A 283 -18.24 10.84 12.90
C ASN A 283 -18.60 12.25 13.41
N PRO A 284 -19.49 12.99 12.71
CA PRO A 284 -19.79 14.37 13.06
C PRO A 284 -20.62 14.51 14.34
N GLU A 285 -21.33 13.46 14.75
CA GLU A 285 -22.13 13.48 15.98
C GLU A 285 -21.26 13.33 17.23
N THR A 286 -20.22 12.50 17.14
CA THR A 286 -19.33 12.20 18.26
C THR A 286 -18.00 12.97 18.21
N GLY A 287 -17.63 13.49 17.04
CA GLY A 287 -16.33 14.12 16.77
C GLY A 287 -15.15 13.14 16.73
N LYS A 288 -15.40 11.82 16.72
CA LYS A 288 -14.37 10.77 16.80
C LYS A 288 -14.08 10.15 15.44
N ASN A 289 -12.85 9.69 15.25
CA ASN A 289 -12.49 8.88 14.08
C ASN A 289 -13.14 7.50 14.14
N GLU A 290 -13.75 7.09 13.03
CA GLU A 290 -14.34 5.77 12.85
C GLU A 290 -13.82 5.12 11.56
N VAL A 291 -13.76 3.79 11.59
CA VAL A 291 -13.46 2.95 10.43
C VAL A 291 -14.63 2.02 10.18
N HIS A 292 -15.18 2.08 8.97
CA HIS A 292 -16.27 1.22 8.51
C HIS A 292 -15.81 0.37 7.33
N ILE A 293 -16.35 -0.83 7.21
CA ILE A 293 -16.40 -1.55 5.94
C ILE A 293 -17.86 -1.50 5.45
N VAL A 294 -18.08 -0.86 4.30
CA VAL A 294 -19.34 -0.85 3.58
C VAL A 294 -19.26 -1.77 2.37
N LYS A 295 -20.40 -2.03 1.73
CA LYS A 295 -20.48 -2.89 0.57
C LYS A 295 -21.01 -2.13 -0.64
N ILE A 296 -20.45 -2.38 -1.81
CA ILE A 296 -21.03 -1.99 -3.09
C ILE A 296 -21.46 -3.27 -3.81
N LYS A 297 -22.71 -3.29 -4.25
CA LYS A 297 -23.36 -4.40 -4.94
C LYS A 297 -24.24 -3.86 -6.05
N ASP A 298 -24.23 -4.52 -7.21
CA ASP A 298 -25.02 -4.12 -8.38
C ASP A 298 -24.78 -2.64 -8.76
N GLY A 299 -23.54 -2.17 -8.57
CA GLY A 299 -23.11 -0.81 -8.87
C GLY A 299 -23.52 0.29 -7.89
N GLN A 300 -24.14 -0.05 -6.76
CA GLN A 300 -24.58 0.92 -5.74
C GLN A 300 -24.11 0.51 -4.34
N TYR A 301 -24.06 1.46 -3.40
CA TYR A 301 -23.84 1.11 -1.99
C TYR A 301 -25.01 0.29 -1.46
N ASP A 302 -24.70 -0.78 -0.74
CA ASP A 302 -25.69 -1.61 -0.05
C ASP A 302 -26.08 -0.95 1.27
N GLU A 303 -27.24 -0.31 1.28
CA GLU A 303 -27.79 0.38 2.45
C GLU A 303 -28.01 -0.55 3.66
N SER A 304 -28.08 -1.87 3.45
CA SER A 304 -28.28 -2.85 4.53
C SER A 304 -26.99 -3.26 5.25
N PHE A 305 -25.81 -2.99 4.67
CA PHE A 305 -24.53 -3.44 5.21
C PHE A 305 -23.70 -2.27 5.75
N ASP A 306 -23.26 -2.38 7.00
CA ASP A 306 -22.25 -1.50 7.61
C ASP A 306 -21.55 -2.26 8.74
N PHE A 307 -20.24 -2.41 8.60
CA PHE A 307 -19.39 -3.02 9.62
C PHE A 307 -18.53 -1.92 10.26
N ASN A 308 -18.98 -1.40 11.40
CA ASN A 308 -18.21 -0.42 12.19
C ASN A 308 -17.12 -1.13 13.02
N LEU A 309 -15.86 -1.00 12.60
CA LEU A 309 -14.71 -1.57 13.31
C LEU A 309 -14.49 -0.88 14.66
N SER A 310 -14.57 0.45 14.68
CA SER A 310 -14.30 1.27 15.87
C SER A 310 -15.27 0.95 17.01
N GLU A 311 -16.55 0.78 16.69
CA GLU A 311 -17.56 0.34 17.65
C GLU A 311 -17.24 -1.06 18.19
N LYS A 312 -16.93 -2.02 17.29
CA LYS A 312 -16.64 -3.41 17.68
C LYS A 312 -15.37 -3.56 18.52
N LEU A 313 -14.38 -2.69 18.31
CA LEU A 313 -13.18 -2.59 19.15
C LEU A 313 -13.42 -1.79 20.44
N SER A 314 -14.51 -1.02 20.52
CA SER A 314 -14.74 0.01 21.54
C SER A 314 -13.60 1.01 21.63
N LYS A 315 -13.06 1.42 20.47
CA LYS A 315 -11.91 2.32 20.33
C LYS A 315 -12.15 3.32 19.21
N GLU A 316 -11.71 4.56 19.43
CA GLU A 316 -11.51 5.47 18.31
C GLU A 316 -10.38 4.92 17.43
N SER A 317 -10.61 4.84 16.12
CA SER A 317 -9.64 4.19 15.22
C SER A 317 -9.57 4.90 13.88
N LYS A 318 -8.40 4.80 13.26
CA LYS A 318 -8.16 5.25 11.89
C LYS A 318 -7.42 4.15 11.13
N SER A 319 -7.61 4.04 9.82
CA SER A 319 -6.87 3.09 9.00
C SER A 319 -6.60 3.64 7.60
N ASN A 320 -5.54 3.12 6.97
CA ASN A 320 -5.16 3.44 5.60
C ASN A 320 -5.54 2.34 4.60
N GLY A 321 -6.10 1.22 5.06
CA GLY A 321 -6.57 0.10 4.24
C GLY A 321 -6.49 -1.24 4.99
N TRP A 322 -6.82 -2.32 4.30
CA TRP A 322 -6.97 -3.65 4.89
C TRP A 322 -6.71 -4.76 3.87
N PHE A 323 -6.62 -6.01 4.36
CA PHE A 323 -6.34 -7.20 3.56
C PHE A 323 -7.53 -8.15 3.63
N TYR A 324 -8.14 -8.46 2.48
CA TYR A 324 -9.11 -9.54 2.39
C TYR A 324 -8.38 -10.89 2.34
N ALA A 325 -8.80 -11.83 3.17
CA ALA A 325 -8.22 -13.16 3.20
C ALA A 325 -9.02 -14.14 2.33
N LYS A 326 -10.28 -14.40 2.72
CA LYS A 326 -11.30 -15.20 2.02
C LYS A 326 -12.51 -15.40 2.93
N ASN A 327 -13.64 -15.83 2.37
CA ASN A 327 -14.83 -16.27 3.11
C ASN A 327 -15.31 -15.25 4.15
N GLY A 328 -15.31 -13.96 3.81
CA GLY A 328 -15.73 -12.89 4.72
C GLY A 328 -14.74 -12.58 5.84
N ILE A 329 -13.50 -13.11 5.79
CA ILE A 329 -12.46 -12.80 6.75
C ILE A 329 -11.51 -11.76 6.17
N GLY A 330 -11.22 -10.72 6.96
CA GLY A 330 -10.26 -9.66 6.63
C GLY A 330 -9.34 -9.34 7.81
N TYR A 331 -8.23 -8.68 7.53
CA TYR A 331 -7.30 -8.17 8.53
C TYR A 331 -7.02 -6.70 8.27
N ILE A 332 -7.11 -5.87 9.29
CA ILE A 332 -6.97 -4.41 9.16
C ILE A 332 -5.91 -3.88 10.12
N PRO A 333 -4.80 -3.31 9.61
CA PRO A 333 -3.96 -2.46 10.42
C PRO A 333 -4.73 -1.18 10.76
N TYR A 334 -4.75 -0.81 12.03
CA TYR A 334 -5.44 0.40 12.47
C TYR A 334 -4.59 1.17 13.47
N GLU A 335 -4.67 2.49 13.40
CA GLU A 335 -4.11 3.43 14.35
C GLU A 335 -5.05 3.52 15.56
N ASP A 336 -4.55 3.12 16.74
CA ASP A 336 -5.32 3.16 17.99
C ASP A 336 -5.24 4.58 18.58
N MET A 337 -6.22 5.41 18.23
CA MET A 337 -6.28 6.83 18.60
C MET A 337 -6.41 7.05 20.12
N THR A 338 -6.65 5.98 20.90
CA THR A 338 -6.68 6.05 22.37
C THR A 338 -5.29 6.00 23.01
N THR A 339 -4.26 5.61 22.24
CA THR A 339 -2.87 5.58 22.71
C THR A 339 -2.22 6.97 22.64
N PRO A 340 -1.13 7.24 23.37
CA PRO A 340 -0.38 8.48 23.19
C PRO A 340 0.19 8.58 21.77
N SER A 341 0.04 9.75 21.15
CA SER A 341 0.69 10.08 19.88
C SER A 341 2.20 10.24 20.07
N LYS A 342 2.98 9.83 19.07
CA LYS A 342 4.45 9.93 19.05
C LYS A 342 4.93 10.63 17.80
N VAL A 343 6.05 11.34 17.90
CA VAL A 343 6.75 11.90 16.75
C VAL A 343 7.32 10.76 15.91
N ILE A 344 6.96 10.73 14.64
CA ILE A 344 7.37 9.70 13.66
C ILE A 344 8.28 10.25 12.56
N GLY A 345 8.39 11.57 12.44
CA GLY A 345 9.17 12.23 11.40
C GLY A 345 8.88 13.72 11.37
N VAL A 346 9.28 14.38 10.29
CA VAL A 346 8.97 15.80 10.03
C VAL A 346 8.32 15.98 8.66
N ASP A 347 7.48 16.99 8.53
CA ASP A 347 6.87 17.35 7.25
C ASP A 347 7.87 18.12 6.36
N PRO A 348 7.56 18.41 5.08
CA PRO A 348 8.46 19.16 4.21
C PRO A 348 8.78 20.59 4.67
N GLN A 349 8.09 21.10 5.70
CA GLN A 349 8.35 22.39 6.33
C GLN A 349 9.17 22.24 7.64
N GLY A 350 9.60 21.02 7.98
CA GLY A 350 10.38 20.71 9.17
C GLY A 350 9.57 20.65 10.47
N ARG A 351 8.23 20.59 10.39
CA ARG A 351 7.37 20.44 11.58
C ARG A 351 7.24 18.96 11.93
N GLU A 352 7.26 18.65 13.22
CA GLU A 352 7.04 17.28 13.69
C GLU A 352 5.71 16.73 13.16
N THR A 353 5.78 15.52 12.60
CA THR A 353 4.59 14.72 12.29
C THR A 353 4.44 13.66 13.38
N THR A 354 3.19 13.39 13.75
CA THR A 354 2.88 12.48 14.83
C THR A 354 1.90 11.40 14.39
N SER A 355 1.95 10.26 15.07
CA SER A 355 1.01 9.14 14.88
C SER A 355 0.78 8.44 16.20
N HIS A 356 -0.44 7.96 16.40
CA HIS A 356 -0.75 7.00 17.45
C HIS A 356 -0.23 5.61 17.02
N MET A 357 -0.06 4.72 18.00
CA MET A 357 0.57 3.43 17.70
C MET A 357 -0.41 2.49 17.02
N TRP A 358 0.09 1.77 16.03
CA TRP A 358 -0.72 0.89 15.20
C TRP A 358 -0.91 -0.47 15.86
N LYS A 359 -2.05 -1.08 15.57
CA LYS A 359 -2.47 -2.42 15.97
C LYS A 359 -3.00 -3.16 14.74
N LEU A 360 -3.43 -4.42 14.93
CA LEU A 360 -3.99 -5.25 13.87
C LEU A 360 -5.26 -5.92 14.40
N ALA A 361 -6.34 -5.87 13.63
CA ALA A 361 -7.58 -6.56 13.95
C ALA A 361 -7.94 -7.58 12.88
N ARG A 362 -8.50 -8.72 13.29
CA ARG A 362 -9.18 -9.67 12.40
C ARG A 362 -10.66 -9.32 12.37
N MET A 363 -11.24 -9.19 11.19
CA MET A 363 -12.66 -8.94 10.95
C MET A 363 -13.32 -10.20 10.39
N ASP A 364 -14.52 -10.52 10.86
CA ASP A 364 -15.38 -11.55 10.33
C ASP A 364 -16.74 -10.93 9.96
N PHE A 365 -16.94 -10.71 8.66
CA PHE A 365 -18.13 -10.05 8.14
C PHE A 365 -19.37 -10.94 8.20
N ASN A 366 -19.19 -12.26 8.21
CA ASN A 366 -20.31 -13.21 8.26
C ASN A 366 -20.88 -13.31 9.67
N ASN A 367 -20.00 -13.30 10.68
CA ASN A 367 -20.41 -13.34 12.09
C ASN A 367 -20.56 -11.96 12.72
N GLY A 368 -20.12 -10.90 12.04
CA GLY A 368 -20.16 -9.52 12.55
C GLY A 368 -19.19 -9.27 13.71
N THR A 369 -18.10 -10.03 13.82
CA THR A 369 -17.17 -10.01 14.96
C THR A 369 -15.79 -9.45 14.60
N VAL A 370 -15.09 -8.95 15.62
CA VAL A 370 -13.70 -8.47 15.52
C VAL A 370 -12.88 -9.13 16.61
N VAL A 371 -11.64 -9.50 16.28
CA VAL A 371 -10.62 -9.89 17.25
C VAL A 371 -9.50 -8.86 17.19
N ASP A 372 -9.29 -8.12 18.28
CA ASP A 372 -8.11 -7.27 18.47
C ASP A 372 -6.90 -8.21 18.69
N LEU A 373 -5.95 -8.22 17.75
CA LEU A 373 -4.87 -9.20 17.75
C LEU A 373 -3.74 -8.75 18.67
N ASN A 374 -3.13 -9.72 19.36
CA ASN A 374 -1.95 -9.48 20.18
C ASN A 374 -0.74 -9.28 19.28
N VAL A 375 -0.41 -8.02 19.03
CA VAL A 375 0.77 -7.57 18.28
C VAL A 375 1.69 -6.74 19.17
N PRO A 376 2.98 -6.60 18.82
CA PRO A 376 3.89 -5.72 19.54
C PRO A 376 3.33 -4.30 19.71
N ASP A 377 3.72 -3.63 20.78
CA ASP A 377 3.51 -2.19 20.89
C ASP A 377 4.47 -1.42 19.98
N ASP A 378 4.26 -0.11 19.87
CA ASP A 378 5.12 0.81 19.13
C ASP A 378 5.24 0.52 17.62
N LEU A 379 4.18 0.01 16.99
CA LEU A 379 4.14 -0.20 15.54
C LEU A 379 3.76 1.08 14.79
N TRP A 380 4.35 1.25 13.61
CA TRP A 380 3.95 2.28 12.64
C TRP A 380 3.68 1.63 11.28
N LEU A 381 2.39 1.55 10.91
CA LEU A 381 1.94 0.84 9.70
C LEU A 381 1.31 1.78 8.66
N THR A 382 1.56 3.10 8.79
CA THR A 382 1.02 4.12 7.89
C THR A 382 1.30 3.83 6.42
N GLN A 383 2.49 3.33 6.10
CA GLN A 383 2.95 3.04 4.74
C GLN A 383 2.87 1.56 4.35
N TYR A 384 2.28 0.71 5.20
CA TYR A 384 2.16 -0.72 4.92
C TYR A 384 1.33 -0.93 3.66
N GLN A 385 1.63 -1.96 2.86
CA GLN A 385 1.08 -2.10 1.52
C GLN A 385 0.46 -3.47 1.28
N ASN A 386 1.08 -4.54 1.80
CA ASN A 386 0.62 -5.91 1.51
C ASN A 386 0.93 -6.90 2.64
N ALA A 387 -0.03 -7.82 2.87
CA ALA A 387 0.11 -8.98 3.74
C ALA A 387 -0.53 -10.18 3.02
N PRO A 388 0.26 -11.10 2.44
CA PRO A 388 -0.27 -12.12 1.56
C PRO A 388 -0.94 -13.23 2.36
N VAL A 389 -1.99 -13.79 1.78
CA VAL A 389 -2.60 -15.03 2.25
C VAL A 389 -2.13 -16.16 1.36
N ARG A 390 -1.37 -17.11 1.94
CA ARG A 390 -0.94 -18.33 1.26
C ARG A 390 -1.57 -19.54 1.93
N GLY A 391 -2.39 -20.27 1.18
CA GLY A 391 -3.20 -21.36 1.71
C GLY A 391 -4.27 -20.87 2.70
N ASN A 392 -4.07 -21.12 3.99
CA ASN A 392 -4.97 -20.67 5.06
C ASN A 392 -4.29 -19.73 6.06
N LYS A 393 -3.16 -19.12 5.67
CA LYS A 393 -2.33 -18.32 6.56
C LYS A 393 -2.10 -16.93 5.99
N LEU A 394 -2.36 -15.90 6.79
CA LEU A 394 -1.90 -14.54 6.56
C LEU A 394 -0.46 -14.40 7.09
N TYR A 395 0.40 -13.76 6.32
CA TYR A 395 1.77 -13.41 6.74
C TYR A 395 1.88 -11.89 6.82
N ILE A 396 2.34 -11.36 7.96
CA ILE A 396 2.51 -9.92 8.14
C ILE A 396 3.80 -9.64 8.93
N ALA A 397 4.68 -8.82 8.37
CA ALA A 397 5.90 -8.34 9.02
C ALA A 397 5.55 -7.22 10.01
N LEU A 398 5.76 -7.45 11.31
CA LEU A 398 5.52 -6.47 12.37
C LEU A 398 6.78 -6.24 13.18
N ALA A 399 7.31 -5.03 13.09
CA ALA A 399 8.49 -4.59 13.82
C ALA A 399 8.22 -3.25 14.51
N PRO A 400 8.36 -3.17 15.85
CA PRO A 400 8.27 -1.91 16.55
C PRO A 400 9.37 -0.93 16.14
N ILE A 401 9.09 0.36 16.21
CA ILE A 401 10.07 1.40 15.92
C ILE A 401 11.32 1.20 16.79
N GLY A 402 12.49 1.10 16.16
CA GLY A 402 13.77 0.96 16.86
C GLY A 402 14.03 -0.40 17.52
N LYS A 403 13.18 -1.43 17.34
CA LYS A 403 13.30 -2.72 18.02
C LYS A 403 13.17 -3.90 17.06
N GLU A 404 13.69 -5.05 17.44
CA GLU A 404 13.48 -6.30 16.69
C GLU A 404 11.98 -6.64 16.56
N GLY A 405 11.58 -7.05 15.37
CA GLY A 405 10.24 -7.53 15.04
C GLY A 405 10.21 -9.00 14.64
N HIS A 406 9.04 -9.45 14.19
CA HIS A 406 8.86 -10.78 13.62
C HIS A 406 7.88 -10.75 12.46
N VAL A 407 7.96 -11.77 11.60
CA VAL A 407 6.81 -12.15 10.79
C VAL A 407 5.77 -12.80 11.70
N TYR A 408 4.56 -12.28 11.72
CA TYR A 408 3.41 -12.88 12.40
C TYR A 408 2.59 -13.67 11.38
N ILE A 409 2.20 -14.87 11.77
CA ILE A 409 1.46 -15.81 10.94
C ILE A 409 0.14 -16.11 11.63
N TYR A 410 -0.96 -15.73 10.99
CA TYR A 410 -2.31 -15.96 11.49
C TYR A 410 -3.02 -17.00 10.63
N ASP A 411 -3.58 -18.02 11.27
CA ASP A 411 -4.52 -18.92 10.58
C ASP A 411 -5.85 -18.17 10.36
N VAL A 412 -6.29 -18.09 9.11
CA VAL A 412 -7.49 -17.33 8.70
C VAL A 412 -8.76 -17.86 9.39
N SER A 413 -8.80 -19.15 9.70
CA SER A 413 -9.92 -19.79 10.40
C SER A 413 -9.88 -19.64 11.92
N SER A 414 -8.75 -19.21 12.49
CA SER A 414 -8.59 -19.05 13.92
C SER A 414 -9.05 -17.68 14.41
N THR A 415 -9.65 -17.65 15.59
CA THR A 415 -9.94 -16.44 16.36
C THR A 415 -8.95 -16.24 17.51
N ASP A 416 -7.89 -17.04 17.59
CA ASP A 416 -6.83 -16.83 18.58
C ASP A 416 -6.16 -15.47 18.31
N PRO A 417 -6.19 -14.53 19.28
CA PRO A 417 -5.55 -13.23 19.09
C PRO A 417 -4.03 -13.35 18.96
N ASN A 418 -3.43 -14.48 19.35
CA ASN A 418 -2.00 -14.72 19.24
C ASN A 418 -1.66 -15.33 17.87
N GLY A 419 -0.87 -14.61 17.09
CA GLY A 419 -0.24 -15.16 15.88
C GLY A 419 0.95 -16.06 16.23
N THR A 420 1.34 -16.93 15.30
CA THR A 420 2.63 -17.63 15.40
C THR A 420 3.74 -16.69 14.95
N LYS A 421 4.77 -16.52 15.79
CA LYS A 421 5.98 -15.78 15.40
C LYS A 421 6.85 -16.64 14.48
N GLY A 422 7.21 -16.09 13.34
CA GLY A 422 8.13 -16.66 12.37
C GLY A 422 9.52 -16.01 12.47
N ALA A 423 10.12 -15.79 11.30
CA ALA A 423 11.44 -15.17 11.16
C ALA A 423 11.55 -13.85 11.94
N SER A 424 12.73 -13.60 12.53
CA SER A 424 13.03 -12.31 13.16
C SER A 424 13.30 -11.23 12.12
N LEU A 425 12.90 -10.01 12.45
CA LEU A 425 13.04 -8.83 11.63
C LEU A 425 13.97 -7.86 12.34
N SER A 426 15.18 -7.69 11.81
CA SER A 426 16.18 -6.79 12.37
C SER A 426 16.26 -5.49 11.56
N GLY A 427 16.89 -4.46 12.13
CA GLY A 427 17.29 -3.27 11.37
C GLY A 427 16.20 -2.22 11.16
N THR A 428 15.17 -2.17 11.99
CA THR A 428 14.30 -0.98 12.06
C THR A 428 14.96 0.08 12.92
N GLY A 429 15.57 1.09 12.30
CA GLY A 429 15.90 2.36 12.94
C GLY A 429 14.67 3.20 13.27
N ALA A 430 14.88 4.47 13.63
CA ALA A 430 13.79 5.41 13.95
C ALA A 430 12.90 5.74 12.73
N ASP A 431 13.47 5.69 11.53
CA ASP A 431 12.82 6.08 10.27
C ASP A 431 12.93 4.97 9.20
N GLN A 432 12.72 3.73 9.63
CA GLN A 432 13.02 2.52 8.88
C GLN A 432 11.98 1.45 9.16
N TYR A 433 11.27 1.01 8.12
CA TYR A 433 10.03 0.26 8.31
C TYR A 433 9.89 -0.88 7.30
N PHE A 434 9.40 -2.02 7.78
CA PHE A 434 8.85 -3.04 6.90
C PHE A 434 7.51 -2.58 6.36
N ILE A 435 7.36 -2.52 5.05
CA ILE A 435 6.17 -1.97 4.38
C ILE A 435 5.31 -3.02 3.70
N GLY A 436 5.71 -4.29 3.73
CA GLY A 436 4.88 -5.38 3.24
C GLY A 436 5.63 -6.68 3.02
N ILE A 437 4.85 -7.75 2.93
CA ILE A 437 5.27 -9.04 2.40
C ILE A 437 4.51 -9.23 1.09
N TYR A 438 5.09 -9.86 0.08
CA TYR A 438 4.52 -10.01 -1.27
C TYR A 438 4.65 -11.43 -1.79
#